data_AF-A0A5C7ML92-F1
#
_entry.id   AF-A0A5C7ML92-F1
#
_cell.length_a   1.000
_cell.length_b   1.000
_cell.length_c   1.000
_cell.angle_alpha   90.00
_cell.angle_beta   90.00
_cell.angle_gamma   90.00
#
_symmetry.space_group_name_H-M   'P 1'
#
loop_
_entity.id
_entity.type
_entity.pdbx_description
1 polymer ?
#
loop_
_entity_poly.entity_id
_entity_poly.type
_entity_poly.pdbx_seq_one_letter_code
_entity_poly.pdbx_strand_id
1 'polypeptide(L)'
;PWYGYYCKRPCFHDEYLQTFNRDNVTLVDTRGRGVEKITAAGVVVDGTEYPLDCLIFATGFEVGTDYTRRTGFEVIGRDGKTLSDKWSDGVRTLHGLHVHGFPNCFIASIAQSGFTVNFPYLIDTQSRHTAWVIAWALKNDIVEVEASADAEAAWVDTVVARSGVISGRREACTPGYYNREGQPSDRLNQDSFFFGGPTEYADILAAWRDAETLEGLVIT
;
A
#
# COMPACT_ATOMS: atom_id res chain seq x y z
N PRO A 1 5.80 17.91 -16.80
CA PRO A 1 4.79 16.80 -16.76
C PRO A 1 3.38 17.40 -16.72
N TRP A 2 2.40 16.79 -17.38
CA TRP A 2 1.04 17.32 -17.54
C TRP A 2 0.00 16.43 -16.83
N TYR A 3 0.03 16.41 -15.50
CA TYR A 3 -0.93 15.69 -14.67
C TYR A 3 -1.22 16.45 -13.39
N GLY A 4 -2.35 16.16 -12.74
CA GLY A 4 -2.74 16.78 -11.48
C GLY A 4 -1.74 16.53 -10.34
N TYR A 5 -1.65 17.48 -9.41
CA TYR A 5 -0.82 17.32 -8.21
C TYR A 5 -1.21 16.03 -7.44
N TYR A 6 -0.20 15.29 -6.96
CA TYR A 6 -0.34 13.97 -6.32
C TYR A 6 -0.81 12.80 -7.20
N CYS A 7 -0.94 12.95 -8.53
CA CYS A 7 -1.16 11.79 -9.40
C CYS A 7 0.05 10.84 -9.48
N LYS A 8 1.24 11.35 -9.13
CA LYS A 8 2.50 10.61 -9.04
C LYS A 8 3.27 11.09 -7.81
N ARG A 9 4.18 10.25 -7.30
CA ARG A 9 5.10 10.66 -6.24
C ARG A 9 6.05 11.74 -6.80
N PRO A 10 6.22 12.89 -6.12
CA PRO A 10 7.20 13.88 -6.52
C PRO A 10 8.62 13.31 -6.49
N CYS A 11 9.42 13.67 -7.49
CA CYS A 11 10.84 13.36 -7.56
C CYS A 11 11.64 14.64 -7.37
N PHE A 12 12.76 14.55 -6.66
CA PHE A 12 13.66 15.65 -6.37
C PHE A 12 15.05 15.25 -6.85
N HIS A 13 15.68 16.08 -7.67
CA HIS A 13 17.03 15.84 -8.15
C HIS A 13 17.62 17.17 -8.62
N ASP A 14 18.85 17.48 -8.18
CA ASP A 14 19.45 18.79 -8.42
C ASP A 14 19.94 18.94 -9.87
N GLU A 15 20.30 17.83 -10.51
CA GLU A 15 20.95 17.80 -11.84
C GLU A 15 20.18 17.04 -12.95
N TYR A 16 18.96 16.52 -12.68
CA TYR A 16 18.28 15.62 -13.62
C TYR A 16 17.95 16.34 -14.93
N LEU A 17 17.43 17.55 -14.85
CA LEU A 17 17.07 18.34 -16.03
C LEU A 17 18.33 18.83 -16.78
N GLN A 18 19.37 19.21 -16.05
CA GLN A 18 20.64 19.69 -16.58
C GLN A 18 21.41 18.60 -17.31
N THR A 19 21.22 17.33 -16.91
CA THR A 19 21.82 16.17 -17.58
C THR A 19 21.46 16.13 -19.07
N PHE A 20 20.26 16.57 -19.46
CA PHE A 20 19.83 16.62 -20.86
C PHE A 20 20.48 17.73 -21.70
N ASN A 21 21.29 18.62 -21.10
CA ASN A 21 22.07 19.63 -21.84
C ASN A 21 23.41 19.08 -22.37
N ARG A 22 23.78 17.85 -22.03
CA ARG A 22 25.05 17.24 -22.45
C ARG A 22 24.91 16.65 -23.85
N ASP A 23 25.95 16.80 -24.67
CA ASP A 23 25.97 16.30 -26.06
C ASP A 23 25.78 14.78 -26.18
N ASN A 24 26.04 14.04 -25.11
CA ASN A 24 25.97 12.57 -25.08
C ASN A 24 24.67 12.01 -24.47
N VAL A 25 23.64 12.84 -24.29
CA VAL A 25 22.37 12.46 -23.68
C VAL A 25 21.22 12.75 -24.64
N THR A 26 20.44 11.73 -24.96
CA THR A 26 19.25 11.84 -25.81
C THR A 26 18.02 11.40 -25.05
N LEU A 27 17.01 12.28 -24.93
CA LEU A 27 15.69 11.90 -24.47
C LEU A 27 14.88 11.35 -25.64
N VAL A 28 14.44 10.10 -25.54
CA VAL A 28 13.54 9.47 -26.52
C VAL A 28 12.13 9.43 -25.91
N ASP A 29 11.25 10.33 -26.34
CA ASP A 29 9.84 10.34 -25.92
C ASP A 29 9.05 9.24 -26.64
N THR A 30 8.38 8.38 -25.87
CA THR A 30 7.52 7.30 -26.40
C THR A 30 6.07 7.77 -26.58
N ARG A 31 5.76 9.05 -26.36
CA ARG A 31 4.40 9.64 -26.43
C ARG A 31 3.38 8.88 -25.57
N GLY A 32 3.82 8.42 -24.40
CA GLY A 32 3.01 7.63 -23.47
C GLY A 32 2.71 6.18 -23.91
N ARG A 33 3.24 5.70 -25.03
CA ARG A 33 3.00 4.33 -25.53
C ARG A 33 3.96 3.28 -24.98
N GLY A 34 5.08 3.70 -24.39
CA GLY A 34 6.15 2.82 -23.96
C GLY A 34 7.03 2.32 -25.11
N VAL A 35 8.00 1.47 -24.77
CA VAL A 35 8.88 0.80 -25.75
C VAL A 35 8.10 -0.30 -26.46
N GLU A 36 8.20 -0.38 -27.79
CA GLU A 36 7.43 -1.34 -28.60
C GLU A 36 7.96 -2.77 -28.43
N LYS A 37 9.29 -2.92 -28.50
CA LYS A 37 9.98 -4.20 -28.33
C LYS A 37 11.47 -4.00 -28.03
N ILE A 38 12.07 -5.06 -27.48
CA ILE A 38 13.51 -5.23 -27.35
C ILE A 38 13.96 -6.18 -28.47
N THR A 39 15.08 -5.87 -29.11
CA THR A 39 15.72 -6.72 -30.14
C THR A 39 17.07 -7.21 -29.62
N ALA A 40 17.76 -8.02 -30.42
CA ALA A 40 19.13 -8.42 -30.11
C ALA A 40 20.12 -7.23 -30.16
N ALA A 41 19.77 -6.15 -30.85
CA ALA A 41 20.65 -4.98 -31.04
C ALA A 41 20.28 -3.80 -30.14
N GLY A 42 19.06 -3.72 -29.60
CA GLY A 42 18.64 -2.62 -28.74
C GLY A 42 17.12 -2.56 -28.50
N VAL A 43 16.54 -1.35 -28.58
CA VAL A 43 15.12 -1.10 -28.33
C VAL A 43 14.45 -0.39 -29.49
N VAL A 44 13.15 -0.65 -29.71
CA VAL A 44 12.37 0.02 -30.77
C VAL A 44 11.32 0.94 -30.16
N VAL A 45 11.32 2.20 -30.61
CA VAL A 45 10.33 3.22 -30.27
C VAL A 45 9.88 3.90 -31.55
N ASP A 46 8.58 3.98 -31.77
CA ASP A 46 7.97 4.61 -32.95
C ASP A 46 8.54 4.06 -34.28
N GLY A 47 8.76 2.73 -34.34
CA GLY A 47 9.37 2.04 -35.48
C GLY A 47 10.87 2.29 -35.70
N THR A 48 11.53 3.11 -34.87
CA THR A 48 12.97 3.38 -34.94
C THR A 48 13.72 2.51 -33.94
N GLU A 49 14.76 1.82 -34.41
CA GLU A 49 15.63 1.03 -33.55
C GLU A 49 16.78 1.88 -33.01
N TYR A 50 16.99 1.82 -31.70
CA TYR A 50 18.09 2.45 -30.98
C TYR A 50 19.05 1.36 -30.53
N PRO A 51 20.21 1.20 -31.20
CA PRO A 51 21.20 0.22 -30.80
C PRO A 51 21.77 0.55 -29.43
N LEU A 52 21.95 -0.47 -28.58
CA LEU A 52 22.44 -0.32 -27.22
C LEU A 52 23.44 -1.42 -26.88
N ASP A 53 24.55 -1.05 -26.24
CA ASP A 53 25.47 -2.02 -25.63
C ASP A 53 24.97 -2.48 -24.24
N CYS A 54 24.15 -1.66 -23.57
CA CYS A 54 23.62 -1.91 -22.24
C CYS A 54 22.20 -1.35 -22.10
N LEU A 55 21.31 -2.14 -21.50
CA LEU A 55 19.94 -1.74 -21.18
C LEU A 55 19.73 -1.78 -19.67
N ILE A 56 19.31 -0.66 -19.09
CA ILE A 56 19.03 -0.52 -17.65
C ILE A 56 17.52 -0.48 -17.44
N PHE A 57 16.99 -1.39 -16.62
CA PHE A 57 15.57 -1.42 -16.25
C PHE A 57 15.29 -0.55 -15.01
N ALA A 58 14.92 0.70 -15.25
CA ALA A 58 14.42 1.63 -14.23
C ALA A 58 12.87 1.66 -14.20
N THR A 59 12.23 0.49 -14.34
CA THR A 59 10.78 0.33 -14.61
C THR A 59 9.89 0.22 -13.36
N GLY A 60 10.47 0.40 -12.17
CA GLY A 60 9.73 0.36 -10.90
C GLY A 60 9.52 -1.05 -10.34
N PHE A 61 8.42 -1.21 -9.59
CA PHE A 61 8.09 -2.43 -8.85
C PHE A 61 6.62 -2.81 -9.08
N GLU A 62 6.30 -4.07 -8.85
CA GLU A 62 4.91 -4.51 -8.78
C GLU A 62 4.22 -3.95 -7.53
N VAL A 63 2.98 -3.52 -7.71
CA VAL A 63 2.13 -2.98 -6.64
C VAL A 63 0.80 -3.71 -6.62
N GLY A 64 0.16 -3.76 -5.45
CA GLY A 64 -1.16 -4.38 -5.31
C GLY A 64 -1.17 -5.90 -5.49
N THR A 65 -0.01 -6.55 -5.34
CA THR A 65 0.08 -8.02 -5.31
C THR A 65 -0.44 -8.56 -3.97
N ASP A 66 -0.82 -9.83 -3.97
CA ASP A 66 -1.25 -10.53 -2.76
C ASP A 66 -0.18 -10.43 -1.65
N TYR A 67 -0.64 -10.43 -0.41
CA TYR A 67 0.24 -10.28 0.75
C TYR A 67 1.24 -11.42 0.85
N THR A 68 0.80 -12.66 0.61
CA THR A 68 1.62 -13.87 0.64
C THR A 68 2.72 -13.88 -0.41
N ARG A 69 2.46 -13.30 -1.59
CA ARG A 69 3.50 -13.09 -2.61
C ARG A 69 4.57 -12.10 -2.14
N ARG A 70 4.19 -11.07 -1.36
CA ARG A 70 5.12 -10.07 -0.83
C ARG A 70 5.95 -10.60 0.33
N THR A 71 5.36 -11.44 1.19
CA THR A 71 6.04 -12.01 2.36
C THR A 71 6.79 -13.31 2.05
N GLY A 72 6.43 -14.02 0.98
CA GLY A 72 7.04 -15.28 0.58
C GLY A 72 6.55 -16.51 1.35
N PHE A 73 5.47 -16.37 2.13
CA PHE A 73 4.85 -17.46 2.88
C PHE A 73 3.34 -17.26 3.03
N GLU A 74 2.62 -18.34 3.28
CA GLU A 74 1.19 -18.32 3.60
C GLU A 74 0.97 -18.21 5.11
N VAL A 75 -0.05 -17.47 5.53
CA VAL A 75 -0.47 -17.38 6.93
C VAL A 75 -1.72 -18.22 7.10
N ILE A 76 -1.67 -19.16 8.03
CA ILE A 76 -2.78 -20.08 8.31
C ILE A 76 -3.37 -19.69 9.67
N GLY A 77 -4.65 -19.34 9.68
CA GLY A 77 -5.41 -18.99 10.86
C GLY A 77 -6.20 -20.17 11.43
N ARG A 78 -7.29 -19.86 12.14
CA ARG A 78 -8.22 -20.84 12.69
C ARG A 78 -8.80 -21.76 11.60
N ASP A 79 -9.04 -23.00 11.97
CA ASP A 79 -9.66 -24.02 11.12
C ASP A 79 -8.95 -24.28 9.78
N GLY A 80 -7.64 -23.95 9.71
CA GLY A 80 -6.83 -24.11 8.50
C GLY A 80 -7.10 -23.06 7.43
N LYS A 81 -7.86 -21.99 7.73
CA LYS A 81 -8.16 -20.94 6.76
C LYS A 81 -6.91 -20.11 6.45
N THR A 82 -6.61 -19.94 5.17
CA THR A 82 -5.46 -19.13 4.73
C THR A 82 -5.81 -17.65 4.70
N LEU A 83 -4.80 -16.78 4.86
CA LEU A 83 -4.99 -15.34 4.74
C LEU A 83 -5.31 -14.94 3.30
N SER A 84 -4.70 -15.63 2.32
CA SER A 84 -5.03 -15.46 0.90
C SER A 84 -6.52 -15.71 0.64
N ASP A 85 -7.10 -16.80 1.16
CA ASP A 85 -8.53 -17.09 1.02
C ASP A 85 -9.39 -16.08 1.77
N LYS A 86 -8.99 -15.66 2.98
CA LYS A 86 -9.71 -14.64 3.76
C LYS A 86 -9.79 -13.30 3.02
N TRP A 87 -8.76 -12.94 2.26
CA TRP A 87 -8.69 -11.69 1.50
C TRP A 87 -9.00 -11.86 0.00
N SER A 88 -9.56 -13.01 -0.40
CA SER A 88 -9.94 -13.26 -1.80
C SER A 88 -10.95 -12.24 -2.32
N ASP A 89 -11.80 -11.69 -1.44
CA ASP A 89 -12.83 -10.69 -1.74
C ASP A 89 -12.46 -9.29 -1.22
N GLY A 90 -11.17 -9.05 -1.00
CA GLY A 90 -10.60 -7.78 -0.56
C GLY A 90 -10.07 -7.83 0.87
N VAL A 91 -9.13 -6.92 1.17
CA VAL A 91 -8.49 -6.84 2.50
C VAL A 91 -9.55 -6.51 3.56
N ARG A 92 -9.44 -7.13 4.73
CA ARG A 92 -10.29 -6.85 5.90
C ARG A 92 -9.44 -6.96 7.14
N THR A 93 -9.45 -5.90 7.95
CA THR A 93 -8.64 -5.78 9.16
C THR A 93 -9.36 -4.93 10.20
N LEU A 94 -8.90 -4.98 11.44
CA LEU A 94 -9.04 -3.89 12.40
C LEU A 94 -7.76 -3.05 12.38
N HIS A 95 -7.90 -1.74 12.14
CA HIS A 95 -6.82 -0.76 12.11
C HIS A 95 -5.67 -1.05 11.12
N GLY A 96 -5.87 -1.94 10.13
CA GLY A 96 -4.81 -2.37 9.22
C GLY A 96 -3.81 -3.36 9.82
N LEU A 97 -4.05 -3.85 11.04
CA LEU A 97 -3.08 -4.61 11.85
C LEU A 97 -3.59 -6.00 12.26
N HIS A 98 -4.85 -6.12 12.65
CA HIS A 98 -5.43 -7.36 13.14
C HIS A 98 -6.43 -7.93 12.15
N VAL A 99 -6.54 -9.26 12.05
CA VAL A 99 -7.49 -9.94 11.16
C VAL A 99 -8.29 -10.95 11.96
N HIS A 100 -9.62 -10.93 11.80
CA HIS A 100 -10.48 -11.92 12.43
C HIS A 100 -10.23 -13.31 11.84
N GLY A 101 -10.04 -14.30 12.70
CA GLY A 101 -9.61 -15.67 12.39
C GLY A 101 -8.10 -15.91 12.54
N PHE A 102 -7.31 -14.88 12.90
CA PHE A 102 -5.84 -14.93 12.95
C PHE A 102 -5.33 -14.37 14.30
N PRO A 103 -5.56 -15.08 15.42
CA PRO A 103 -5.17 -14.63 16.75
C PRO A 103 -3.65 -14.45 16.87
N ASN A 104 -3.22 -13.46 17.65
CA ASN A 104 -1.81 -13.11 17.89
C ASN A 104 -0.99 -12.80 16.62
N CYS A 105 -1.65 -12.62 15.47
CA CYS A 105 -1.01 -12.24 14.22
C CYS A 105 -1.18 -10.73 14.00
N PHE A 106 -0.05 -10.04 13.81
CA PHE A 106 -0.01 -8.60 13.54
C PHE A 106 0.53 -8.35 12.14
N ILE A 107 -0.30 -7.80 11.27
CA ILE A 107 0.03 -7.50 9.88
C ILE A 107 0.65 -6.11 9.79
N ALA A 108 1.93 -6.02 9.41
CA ALA A 108 2.53 -4.76 9.01
C ALA A 108 2.29 -4.52 7.50
N SER A 109 1.38 -3.61 7.16
CA SER A 109 1.11 -3.24 5.76
C SER A 109 0.51 -1.83 5.65
N ILE A 110 0.40 -1.32 4.42
CA ILE A 110 -0.35 -0.09 4.10
C ILE A 110 -1.86 -0.32 3.94
N ALA A 111 -2.30 -1.57 3.72
CA ALA A 111 -3.70 -1.84 3.44
C ALA A 111 -4.51 -1.59 4.71
N GLN A 112 -5.55 -0.76 4.60
CA GLN A 112 -6.41 -0.31 5.69
C GLN A 112 -5.69 0.34 6.88
N SER A 113 -4.44 0.76 6.70
CA SER A 113 -3.66 1.51 7.68
C SER A 113 -3.33 2.91 7.16
N GLY A 114 -2.66 3.75 7.96
CA GLY A 114 -2.22 5.06 7.48
C GLY A 114 -1.27 4.97 6.28
N PHE A 115 -1.23 6.03 5.47
CA PHE A 115 -0.23 6.18 4.42
C PHE A 115 0.36 7.58 4.48
N THR A 116 1.68 7.65 4.61
CA THR A 116 2.41 8.91 4.57
C THR A 116 3.60 8.81 3.63
N VAL A 117 4.01 9.94 3.05
CA VAL A 117 5.22 10.01 2.21
C VAL A 117 6.50 9.68 2.99
N ASN A 118 6.46 9.81 4.33
CA ASN A 118 7.50 9.38 5.24
C ASN A 118 7.20 7.95 5.74
N PHE A 119 7.53 6.95 4.91
CA PHE A 119 7.23 5.55 5.25
C PHE A 119 7.78 5.08 6.61
N PRO A 120 9.00 5.46 7.03
CA PRO A 120 9.48 5.18 8.39
C PRO A 120 8.56 5.64 9.52
N TYR A 121 7.86 6.77 9.37
CA TYR A 121 6.90 7.24 10.38
C TYR A 121 5.71 6.28 10.53
N LEU A 122 5.21 5.72 9.43
CA LEU A 122 4.15 4.70 9.48
C LEU A 122 4.64 3.45 10.19
N ILE A 123 5.85 2.98 9.84
CA ILE A 123 6.43 1.77 10.45
C ILE A 123 6.63 1.96 11.96
N ASP A 124 7.14 3.12 12.40
CA ASP A 124 7.26 3.43 13.83
C ASP A 124 5.89 3.42 14.52
N THR A 125 4.89 4.07 13.92
CA THR A 125 3.52 4.12 14.43
C THR A 125 2.93 2.71 14.62
N GLN A 126 3.04 1.86 13.61
CA GLN A 126 2.54 0.48 13.66
C GLN A 126 3.32 -0.35 14.69
N SER A 127 4.65 -0.26 14.68
CA SER A 127 5.52 -1.03 15.56
C SER A 127 5.27 -0.70 17.03
N ARG A 128 5.13 0.60 17.36
CA ARG A 128 4.82 1.06 18.73
C ARG A 128 3.42 0.62 19.17
N HIS A 129 2.45 0.67 18.27
CA HIS A 129 1.09 0.19 18.57
C HIS A 129 1.08 -1.32 18.84
N THR A 130 1.68 -2.12 17.96
CA THR A 130 1.84 -3.57 18.13
C THR A 130 2.56 -3.90 19.44
N ALA A 131 3.70 -3.24 19.71
CA ALA A 131 4.45 -3.46 20.94
C ALA A 131 3.64 -3.11 22.19
N TRP A 132 2.83 -2.05 22.14
CA TRP A 132 1.96 -1.68 23.25
C TRP A 132 0.87 -2.74 23.49
N VAL A 133 0.21 -3.25 22.45
CA VAL A 133 -0.82 -4.29 22.59
C VAL A 133 -0.22 -5.56 23.19
N ILE A 134 0.95 -5.98 22.70
CA ILE A 134 1.68 -7.14 23.23
C ILE A 134 2.05 -6.92 24.71
N ALA A 135 2.62 -5.76 25.04
CA ALA A 135 3.00 -5.44 26.42
C ALA A 135 1.80 -5.39 27.36
N TRP A 136 0.67 -4.85 26.90
CA TRP A 136 -0.58 -4.83 27.67
C TRP A 136 -1.08 -6.26 27.91
N ALA A 137 -1.11 -7.11 26.88
CA ALA A 137 -1.56 -8.50 27.02
C ALA A 137 -0.71 -9.28 28.02
N LEU A 138 0.62 -9.19 27.88
CA LEU A 138 1.57 -9.84 28.79
C LEU A 138 1.44 -9.35 30.24
N LYS A 139 1.16 -8.05 30.45
CA LYS A 139 0.98 -7.48 31.79
C LYS A 139 -0.31 -7.97 32.46
N ASN A 140 -1.33 -8.33 31.68
CA ASN A 140 -2.65 -8.73 32.16
C ASN A 140 -2.89 -10.25 32.05
N ASP A 141 -1.82 -11.04 31.86
CA ASP A 141 -1.89 -12.50 31.70
C ASP A 141 -2.83 -12.97 30.58
N ILE A 142 -2.99 -12.16 29.54
CA ILE A 142 -3.77 -12.48 28.33
C ILE A 142 -2.89 -13.24 27.36
N VAL A 143 -3.38 -14.39 26.89
CA VAL A 143 -2.64 -15.30 26.01
C VAL A 143 -3.04 -15.16 24.55
N GLU A 144 -4.24 -14.64 24.29
CA GLU A 144 -4.78 -14.48 22.95
C GLU A 144 -5.38 -13.09 22.77
N VAL A 145 -5.00 -12.43 21.67
CA VAL A 145 -5.62 -11.19 21.18
C VAL A 145 -6.04 -11.36 19.72
N GLU A 146 -7.28 -11.04 19.41
CA GLU A 146 -7.85 -11.22 18.07
C GLU A 146 -8.86 -10.11 17.75
N ALA A 147 -8.96 -9.65 16.51
CA ALA A 147 -10.05 -8.77 16.12
C ALA A 147 -11.40 -9.50 16.14
N SER A 148 -12.44 -8.84 16.65
CA SER A 148 -13.81 -9.31 16.45
C SER A 148 -14.22 -9.13 14.98
N ALA A 149 -15.14 -9.97 14.51
CA ALA A 149 -15.67 -9.86 13.14
C ALA A 149 -16.38 -8.51 12.91
N ASP A 150 -17.08 -8.00 13.93
CA ASP A 150 -17.80 -6.74 13.86
C ASP A 150 -16.85 -5.54 13.77
N ALA A 151 -15.75 -5.55 14.54
CA ALA A 151 -14.75 -4.49 14.50
C ALA A 151 -13.99 -4.45 13.17
N GLU A 152 -13.67 -5.63 12.60
CA GLU A 152 -13.13 -5.76 11.26
C GLU A 152 -14.09 -5.17 10.21
N ALA A 153 -15.39 -5.51 10.28
CA ALA A 153 -16.39 -4.99 9.35
C ALA A 153 -16.56 -3.46 9.46
N ALA A 154 -16.65 -2.93 10.68
CA ALA A 154 -16.78 -1.50 10.92
C ALA A 154 -15.55 -0.70 10.42
N TRP A 155 -14.35 -1.27 10.55
CA TRP A 155 -13.14 -0.65 10.02
C TRP A 155 -13.11 -0.66 8.49
N VAL A 156 -13.52 -1.75 7.85
CA VAL A 156 -13.68 -1.82 6.40
C VAL A 156 -14.62 -0.71 5.90
N ASP A 157 -15.78 -0.54 6.53
CA ASP A 157 -16.74 0.50 6.16
C ASP A 157 -16.13 1.91 6.27
N THR A 158 -15.34 2.15 7.31
CA THR A 158 -14.61 3.41 7.51
C THR A 158 -13.63 3.68 6.36
N VAL A 159 -12.85 2.67 5.96
CA VAL A 159 -11.86 2.80 4.89
C VAL A 159 -12.54 2.99 3.53
N VAL A 160 -13.61 2.25 3.25
CA VAL A 160 -14.36 2.37 2.00
C VAL A 160 -15.00 3.76 1.88
N ALA A 161 -15.67 4.24 2.94
CA ALA A 161 -16.29 5.56 2.95
C ALA A 161 -15.28 6.69 2.68
N ARG A 162 -14.09 6.62 3.31
CA ARG A 162 -13.02 7.61 3.12
C ARG A 162 -12.37 7.52 1.74
N SER A 163 -12.19 6.31 1.22
CA SER A 163 -11.69 6.10 -0.14
C SER A 163 -12.64 6.68 -1.21
N GLY A 164 -13.95 6.68 -0.95
CA GLY A 164 -14.94 7.31 -1.82
C GLY A 164 -14.70 8.81 -2.03
N VAL A 165 -14.16 9.52 -1.04
CA VAL A 165 -13.90 10.98 -1.13
C VAL A 165 -12.84 11.33 -2.18
N ILE A 166 -11.91 10.41 -2.45
CA ILE A 166 -10.78 10.65 -3.37
C ILE A 166 -10.94 9.93 -4.73
N SER A 167 -12.07 9.27 -4.99
CA SER A 167 -12.32 8.53 -6.24
C SER A 167 -12.17 9.42 -7.48
N GLY A 168 -12.81 10.60 -7.49
CA GLY A 168 -12.75 11.53 -8.62
C GLY A 168 -11.33 12.05 -8.92
N ARG A 169 -10.44 12.08 -7.92
CA ARG A 169 -9.02 12.40 -8.15
C ARG A 169 -8.30 11.27 -8.86
N ARG A 170 -8.54 10.01 -8.47
CA ARG A 170 -7.92 8.83 -9.10
C ARG A 170 -8.30 8.71 -10.57
N GLU A 171 -9.54 9.04 -10.91
CA GLU A 171 -10.08 9.04 -12.27
C GLU A 171 -9.44 10.12 -13.15
N ALA A 172 -9.19 11.31 -12.60
CA ALA A 172 -8.53 12.41 -13.32
C ALA A 172 -7.01 12.22 -13.48
N CYS A 173 -6.42 11.24 -12.80
CA CYS A 173 -4.98 10.98 -12.86
C CYS A 173 -4.60 10.08 -14.04
N THR A 174 -3.47 10.39 -14.68
CA THR A 174 -2.82 9.49 -15.64
C THR A 174 -2.54 8.12 -15.01
N PRO A 175 -2.63 7.00 -15.77
CA PRO A 175 -2.37 5.65 -15.28
C PRO A 175 -1.09 5.55 -14.45
N GLY A 176 -1.17 4.91 -13.28
CA GLY A 176 -0.05 4.60 -12.42
C GLY A 176 -0.41 3.73 -11.22
N TYR A 177 0.59 3.41 -10.39
CA TYR A 177 0.38 2.55 -9.23
C TYR A 177 -0.63 3.09 -8.19
N TYR A 178 -0.83 4.41 -8.10
CA TYR A 178 -1.85 5.00 -7.21
C TYR A 178 -3.30 4.75 -7.65
N ASN A 179 -3.54 4.44 -8.93
CA ASN A 179 -4.87 4.17 -9.47
C ASN A 179 -4.94 2.86 -10.26
N ARG A 180 -4.05 1.90 -9.97
CA ARG A 180 -3.94 0.59 -10.65
C ARG A 180 -3.94 0.72 -12.17
N GLU A 181 -3.10 1.60 -12.70
CA GLU A 181 -3.03 1.87 -14.14
C GLU A 181 -4.37 2.29 -14.76
N GLY A 182 -5.20 3.01 -13.97
CA GLY A 182 -6.50 3.50 -14.39
C GLY A 182 -7.62 2.44 -14.38
N GLN A 183 -7.41 1.28 -13.74
CA GLN A 183 -8.42 0.21 -13.64
C GLN A 183 -9.24 0.34 -12.34
N PRO A 184 -10.48 0.90 -12.39
CA PRO A 184 -11.32 1.03 -11.22
C PRO A 184 -11.86 -0.34 -10.76
N SER A 185 -12.09 -0.48 -9.46
CA SER A 185 -12.67 -1.67 -8.85
C SER A 185 -13.20 -1.30 -7.47
N ASP A 186 -14.34 -1.82 -7.03
CA ASP A 186 -14.80 -1.58 -5.65
C ASP A 186 -13.81 -2.15 -4.62
N ARG A 187 -13.11 -3.24 -5.00
CA ARG A 187 -11.99 -3.81 -4.27
C ARG A 187 -10.83 -2.82 -4.09
N LEU A 188 -10.64 -1.87 -5.01
CA LEU A 188 -9.63 -0.79 -4.90
C LEU A 188 -9.85 0.08 -3.66
N ASN A 189 -11.11 0.29 -3.27
CA ASN A 189 -11.46 1.11 -2.11
C ASN A 189 -11.24 0.34 -0.80
N GLN A 190 -11.58 -0.94 -0.79
CA GLN A 190 -11.39 -1.80 0.38
C GLN A 190 -9.92 -2.19 0.60
N ASP A 191 -9.17 -2.48 -0.47
CA ASP A 191 -7.73 -2.80 -0.44
C ASP A 191 -6.84 -1.56 -0.21
N SER A 192 -7.44 -0.37 -0.22
CA SER A 192 -6.71 0.88 -0.06
C SER A 192 -6.20 1.07 1.36
N PHE A 193 -5.29 2.03 1.50
CA PHE A 193 -4.94 2.58 2.79
C PHE A 193 -6.08 3.46 3.34
N PHE A 194 -6.02 3.75 4.64
CA PHE A 194 -6.88 4.72 5.29
C PHE A 194 -6.59 6.14 4.76
N PHE A 195 -7.58 6.76 4.13
CA PHE A 195 -7.50 8.15 3.67
C PHE A 195 -7.86 9.12 4.79
N GLY A 196 -6.91 9.98 5.16
CA GLY A 196 -7.09 10.98 6.20
C GLY A 196 -5.94 11.97 6.25
N GLY A 197 -5.91 12.77 7.31
CA GLY A 197 -4.78 13.65 7.61
C GLY A 197 -3.48 12.87 7.84
N PRO A 198 -2.29 13.48 7.64
CA PRO A 198 -1.00 12.77 7.77
C PRO A 198 -0.77 12.09 9.13
N THR A 199 -1.35 12.61 10.21
CA THR A 199 -1.24 12.04 11.57
C THR A 199 -2.51 11.33 12.03
N GLU A 200 -3.62 11.48 11.32
CA GLU A 200 -4.95 11.10 11.82
C GLU A 200 -5.02 9.61 12.17
N TYR A 201 -4.41 8.74 11.36
CA TYR A 201 -4.31 7.32 11.69
C TYR A 201 -3.54 7.07 12.99
N ALA A 202 -2.41 7.76 13.18
CA ALA A 202 -1.63 7.64 14.41
C ALA A 202 -2.40 8.18 15.63
N ASP A 203 -3.17 9.24 15.44
CA ASP A 203 -4.03 9.85 16.46
C ASP A 203 -5.17 8.89 16.87
N ILE A 204 -5.80 8.21 15.90
CA ILE A 204 -6.79 7.14 16.16
C ILE A 204 -6.16 6.02 17.00
N LEU A 205 -4.99 5.52 16.59
CA LEU A 205 -4.31 4.47 17.34
C LEU A 205 -3.89 4.93 18.74
N ALA A 206 -3.51 6.20 18.91
CA ALA A 206 -3.12 6.76 20.20
C ALA A 206 -4.34 6.84 21.12
N ALA A 207 -5.43 7.45 20.66
CA ALA A 207 -6.67 7.56 21.42
C ALA A 207 -7.23 6.19 21.83
N TRP A 208 -7.17 5.20 20.93
CA TRP A 208 -7.59 3.83 21.24
C TRP A 208 -6.75 3.20 22.35
N ARG A 209 -5.42 3.42 22.35
CA ARG A 209 -4.55 2.91 23.42
C ARG A 209 -4.80 3.64 24.74
N ASP A 210 -4.97 4.96 24.70
CA ASP A 210 -5.20 5.78 25.89
C ASP A 210 -6.54 5.43 26.58
N ALA A 211 -7.51 4.88 25.84
CA ALA A 211 -8.76 4.39 26.41
C ALA A 211 -8.60 3.08 27.21
N GLU A 212 -7.57 2.27 26.92
CA GLU A 212 -7.29 0.97 27.53
C GLU A 212 -8.46 -0.04 27.55
N THR A 213 -9.50 0.18 26.74
CA THR A 213 -10.68 -0.72 26.65
C THR A 213 -10.45 -1.91 25.71
N LEU A 214 -9.40 -1.85 24.89
CA LEU A 214 -9.15 -2.76 23.77
C LEU A 214 -10.36 -2.94 22.84
N GLU A 215 -11.13 -1.87 22.62
CA GLU A 215 -12.35 -1.93 21.82
C GLU A 215 -12.13 -2.61 20.47
N GLY A 216 -12.95 -3.61 20.17
CA GLY A 216 -12.89 -4.39 18.94
C GLY A 216 -11.93 -5.59 18.96
N LEU A 217 -11.15 -5.77 20.03
CA LEU A 217 -10.41 -7.02 20.27
C LEU A 217 -11.21 -7.97 21.17
N VAL A 218 -11.18 -9.25 20.83
CA VAL A 218 -11.53 -10.37 21.71
C VAL A 218 -10.24 -10.83 22.38
N ILE A 219 -10.27 -10.98 23.70
CA ILE A 219 -9.12 -11.37 24.52
C ILE A 219 -9.45 -12.61 25.35
N THR A 220 -8.52 -13.56 25.42
CA THR A 220 -8.61 -14.74 26.30
C THR A 220 -7.28 -15.08 26.96
#